data_AF-A0A1W1DNG1-F1
#
_entry.id   AF-A0A1W1DNG1-F1
#
_cell.length_a   1.000
_cell.length_b   1.000
_cell.length_c   1.000
_cell.angle_alpha   90.00
_cell.angle_beta   90.00
_cell.angle_gamma   90.00
#
_symmetry.space_group_name_H-M   'P 1'
#
loop_
_entity.id
_entity.type
_entity.pdbx_description
1 polymer ?
#
loop_
_entity_poly.entity_id
_entity_poly.type
_entity_poly.pdbx_seq_one_letter_code
_entity_poly.pdbx_strand_id
1 'polypeptide(L)' 'MGHGADEMLQGFAVAIKMGATKQQFDDTVAIHPCSAEELVTMR' A
#
# COMPACT_ATOMS: atom_id res chain seq x y z
N MET A 1 -1.19 13.28 7.59
CA MET A 1 -0.88 12.12 8.44
C MET A 1 -2.21 11.50 8.84
N GLY A 2 -2.41 10.20 8.57
CA GLY A 2 -3.66 9.49 8.82
C GLY A 2 -3.50 8.44 9.93
N HIS A 3 -4.62 8.00 10.50
CA HIS A 3 -4.64 6.92 11.49
C HIS A 3 -4.10 5.60 10.87
N GLY A 4 -3.23 4.90 11.61
CA GLY A 4 -2.59 3.63 11.18
C GLY A 4 -1.45 3.78 10.16
N ALA A 5 -1.03 5.01 9.82
CA ALA A 5 0.01 5.24 8.82
C ALA A 5 1.39 4.70 9.21
N ASP A 6 1.69 4.66 10.50
CA ASP A 6 2.90 4.07 11.09
C ASP A 6 2.97 2.55 10.83
N GLU A 7 1.89 1.82 11.06
CA GLU A 7 1.83 0.38 10.80
C GLU A 7 1.77 0.07 9.29
N MET A 8 0.95 0.82 8.53
CA MET A 8 0.86 0.66 7.07
C MET A 8 2.22 0.82 6.40
N LEU A 9 2.98 1.86 6.76
CA LEU A 9 4.25 2.20 6.14
C LEU A 9 5.29 1.06 6.25
N GLN A 10 5.25 0.28 7.33
CA GLN A 10 6.18 -0.84 7.51
C GLN A 10 6.03 -1.91 6.42
N GLY A 11 4.79 -2.23 6.03
CA GLY A 11 4.53 -3.17 4.93
C GLY A 11 4.99 -2.62 3.58
N PHE A 12 4.67 -1.35 3.29
CA PHE A 12 5.09 -0.70 2.04
C PHE A 12 6.62 -0.54 1.94
N ALA A 13 7.32 -0.33 3.07
CA ALA A 13 8.78 -0.29 3.08
C ALA A 13 9.42 -1.60 2.61
N VAL A 14 8.81 -2.75 2.96
CA VAL A 14 9.25 -4.07 2.45
C VAL A 14 9.04 -4.15 0.93
N ALA A 15 7.86 -3.78 0.43
CA ALA A 15 7.56 -3.80 -1.00
C ALA A 15 8.53 -2.92 -1.81
N ILE A 16 8.81 -1.70 -1.32
CA ILE A 16 9.78 -0.78 -1.94
C ILE A 16 11.18 -1.39 -1.92
N LYS A 17 11.60 -1.99 -0.79
CA LYS A 17 12.91 -2.65 -0.68
C LYS A 17 13.07 -3.81 -1.67
N MET A 18 11.97 -4.48 -2.02
CA MET A 18 11.92 -5.54 -3.03
C MET A 18 11.85 -5.02 -4.47
N GLY A 19 11.83 -3.70 -4.69
CA GLY A 19 11.75 -3.09 -6.00
C GLY A 19 10.35 -3.11 -6.61
N ALA A 20 9.30 -3.08 -5.77
CA ALA A 20 7.92 -3.03 -6.25
C ALA A 20 7.69 -1.83 -7.19
N THR A 21 7.03 -2.12 -8.31
CA THR A 21 6.59 -1.14 -9.31
C THR A 21 5.12 -0.80 -9.10
N LYS A 22 4.65 0.33 -9.68
CA LYS A 22 3.22 0.70 -9.64
C LYS A 22 2.32 -0.46 -10.10
N GLN A 23 2.68 -1.15 -11.19
CA GLN A 23 1.90 -2.29 -11.67
C GLN A 23 1.64 -3.34 -10.58
N GLN A 24 2.63 -3.63 -9.72
CA GLN A 24 2.46 -4.60 -8.63
C GLN A 24 1.52 -4.10 -7.53
N PHE A 25 1.46 -2.79 -7.29
CA PHE A 25 0.45 -2.22 -6.41
C PHE A 25 -0.94 -2.27 -7.04
N ASP A 26 -1.07 -2.02 -8.34
CA ASP A 26 -2.34 -2.13 -9.07
C ASP A 26 -2.88 -3.56 -9.14
N ASP A 27 -1.97 -4.52 -9.25
CA ASP A 27 -2.31 -5.95 -9.26
C ASP A 27 -2.67 -6.48 -7.85
N THR A 28 -2.46 -5.68 -6.79
CA THR A 28 -2.76 -6.07 -5.42
C THR A 28 -4.23 -5.83 -5.09
N VAL A 29 -4.94 -6.89 -4.67
CA VAL A 29 -6.34 -6.79 -4.24
C VAL A 29 -6.47 -5.92 -2.98
N ALA A 30 -7.29 -4.88 -3.07
CA ALA A 30 -7.63 -4.00 -1.97
C ALA A 30 -8.34 -4.73 -0.82
N ILE A 31 -8.03 -4.34 0.42
CA ILE A 31 -8.75 -4.78 1.63
C ILE A 31 -9.67 -3.65 2.08
N HIS A 32 -10.98 -3.87 2.00
CA HIS A 32 -12.00 -2.88 2.34
C HIS A 32 -12.74 -3.23 3.65
N PRO A 33 -13.05 -2.26 4.53
CA PRO A 33 -12.68 -0.84 4.48
C PRO A 33 -11.36 -0.56 5.20
N CYS A 34 -10.41 0.11 4.56
CA CYS A 34 -9.15 0.51 5.18
C CYS A 34 -8.47 1.67 4.46
N SER A 35 -7.90 2.63 5.20
CA SER A 35 -7.07 3.71 4.62
C SER A 35 -5.90 3.22 3.76
N ALA A 36 -5.42 1.97 3.96
CA ALA A 36 -4.36 1.36 3.18
C ALA A 36 -4.77 1.06 1.73
N GLU A 37 -6.06 0.82 1.50
CA GLU A 37 -6.59 0.42 0.20
C GLU A 37 -6.34 1.49 -0.86
N GLU A 38 -6.37 2.76 -0.45
CA GLU A 38 -6.09 3.91 -1.30
C GLU A 38 -4.70 3.85 -1.97
N LEU A 39 -3.70 3.21 -1.34
CA LEU A 39 -2.35 3.11 -1.88
C LEU A 39 -2.21 2.06 -2.99
N VAL A 40 -3.16 1.11 -3.09
CA VAL A 40 -3.21 0.10 -4.15
C VAL A 40 -4.30 0.41 -5.20
N THR A 41 -5.10 1.45 -5.00
CA THR A 41 -6.12 1.92 -5.95
C THR A 41 -5.82 3.27 -6.59
N MET A 42 -4.62 3.85 -6.35
CA MET A 42 -4.20 5.11 -6.97
C MET A 42 -4.12 4.98 -8.51
N ARG A 43 -4.51 6.04 -9.23
CA ARG A 43 -4.40 6.10 -10.70
C ARG A 43 -3.09 6.72 -11.14
#